data_AF-A0A5N5N3U4-F1
#
_entry.id   AF-A0A5N5N3U4-F1
#
_cell.length_a   1.000
_cell.length_b   1.000
_cell.length_c   1.000
_cell.angle_alpha   90.00
_cell.angle_beta   90.00
_cell.angle_gamma   90.00
#
_symmetry.space_group_name_H-M   'P 1'
#
loop_
_entity.id
_entity.type
_entity.pdbx_description
1 polymer ?
#
loop_
_entity_poly.entity_id
_entity_poly.type
_entity_poly.pdbx_seq_one_letter_code
_entity_poly.pdbx_strand_id
1 'polypeptide(L)'
;MQLEAQRVALHTDELSSEAQRSGTAEGENDKTISSFEEAFTRITEATGVTDTQEVVDRFLSQRDTHTHLEQMKVQNELELQRLKEERDTVQTQYQDMKYSGETKLTHGRRVLEESVSQLQREEQRRDAAKETLDRITHTLNTVSNAVEHLCDKLQHITLQDAPVQRECVSPVSVVDLLREAELKLMQLQDGLQGRDIHTLMKEMEEQEFHASIEGKLPDYNTRITLPDNQRAGPFEEEDSGDDDGDVITRTSLKRQSQLIIDLKTKRKIRLRKKKSKL
;
A
#
# COMPACT_ATOMS: atom_id res chain seq x y z
N MET A 1 -86.85 27.15 -11.53
CA MET A 1 -87.58 28.26 -12.17
C MET A 1 -87.46 28.06 -13.66
N GLN A 2 -88.37 27.28 -14.26
CA GLN A 2 -89.65 27.73 -14.84
C GLN A 2 -89.46 28.78 -15.94
N LEU A 3 -89.82 28.38 -17.16
CA LEU A 3 -90.30 29.17 -18.30
C LEU A 3 -90.76 28.11 -19.31
N GLU A 4 -91.89 27.46 -19.08
CA GLU A 4 -93.24 27.93 -19.42
C GLU A 4 -93.41 28.08 -20.94
N ALA A 5 -93.95 27.01 -21.52
CA ALA A 5 -94.36 26.93 -22.91
C ALA A 5 -95.67 27.69 -23.10
N GLN A 6 -95.66 28.74 -23.93
CA GLN A 6 -96.87 29.38 -24.41
C GLN A 6 -97.13 28.98 -25.86
N ARG A 7 -98.05 28.01 -26.00
CA ARG A 7 -98.64 27.61 -27.27
C ARG A 7 -99.76 28.60 -27.58
N VAL A 8 -99.54 29.51 -28.52
CA VAL A 8 -100.61 30.36 -29.09
C VAL A 8 -101.05 29.73 -30.39
N ALA A 9 -102.32 29.33 -30.43
CA ALA A 9 -103.02 28.86 -31.61
C ALA A 9 -103.13 29.99 -32.63
N LEU A 10 -102.70 29.72 -33.86
CA LEU A 10 -103.01 30.55 -35.02
C LEU A 10 -103.95 29.77 -35.94
N HIS A 11 -105.09 30.39 -36.14
CA HIS A 11 -106.21 30.03 -36.98
C HIS A 11 -105.77 29.63 -38.39
N THR A 12 -106.38 28.55 -38.87
CA THR A 12 -106.59 28.24 -40.28
C THR A 12 -107.37 29.37 -40.95
N ASP A 13 -106.69 30.14 -41.78
CA ASP A 13 -107.27 30.93 -42.87
C ASP A 13 -106.33 30.85 -44.09
N GLU A 14 -106.04 29.62 -44.53
CA GLU A 14 -105.72 29.34 -45.93
C GLU A 14 -107.05 29.49 -46.67
N LEU A 15 -107.24 30.39 -47.63
CA LEU A 15 -106.95 30.11 -49.05
C LEU A 15 -107.26 31.35 -49.93
N SER A 16 -106.93 32.57 -49.48
CA SER A 16 -107.22 33.78 -50.28
C SER A 16 -106.10 34.83 -50.35
N SER A 17 -104.91 34.56 -49.80
CA SER A 17 -103.79 35.53 -49.76
C SER A 17 -102.49 35.08 -50.46
N GLU A 18 -102.43 33.84 -50.97
CA GLU A 18 -101.22 33.27 -51.61
C GLU A 18 -100.86 33.99 -52.94
N ALA A 19 -101.86 34.51 -53.66
CA ALA A 19 -101.67 35.13 -54.97
C ALA A 19 -101.15 36.58 -54.92
N GLN A 20 -101.15 37.24 -53.75
CA GLN A 20 -100.64 38.61 -53.58
C GLN A 20 -99.38 38.72 -52.72
N ARG A 21 -98.92 37.63 -52.10
CA ARG A 21 -97.61 37.56 -51.41
C ARG A 21 -96.47 37.02 -52.27
N SER A 22 -96.78 36.41 -53.42
CA SER A 22 -95.74 35.93 -54.35
C SER A 22 -95.00 37.09 -55.03
N GLY A 23 -95.68 38.18 -55.40
CA GLY A 23 -95.04 39.30 -56.12
C GLY A 23 -94.19 40.25 -55.27
N THR A 24 -94.38 40.31 -53.94
CA THR A 24 -93.55 41.13 -53.03
C THR A 24 -92.34 40.38 -52.50
N ALA A 25 -92.43 39.06 -52.29
CA ALA A 25 -91.30 38.23 -51.91
C ALA A 25 -90.29 38.09 -53.06
N GLU A 26 -90.75 37.99 -54.31
CA GLU A 26 -89.88 37.94 -55.51
C GLU A 26 -89.05 39.23 -55.65
N GLY A 27 -89.64 40.41 -55.43
CA GLY A 27 -88.91 41.69 -55.52
C GLY A 27 -87.91 41.97 -54.40
N GLU A 28 -88.05 41.36 -53.22
CA GLU A 28 -87.03 41.41 -52.16
C GLU A 28 -85.89 40.42 -52.43
N ASN A 29 -86.20 39.25 -52.99
CA ASN A 29 -85.21 38.29 -53.45
C ASN A 29 -84.39 38.87 -54.62
N ASP A 30 -85.00 39.55 -55.58
CA ASP A 30 -84.26 40.18 -56.68
C ASP A 30 -83.30 41.29 -56.22
N LYS A 31 -83.69 42.07 -55.21
CA LYS A 31 -82.81 43.10 -54.61
C LYS A 31 -81.65 42.49 -53.85
N THR A 32 -81.88 41.39 -53.13
CA THR A 32 -80.80 40.69 -52.43
C THR A 32 -79.86 40.00 -53.41
N ILE A 33 -80.39 39.37 -54.47
CA ILE A 33 -79.60 38.80 -55.58
C ILE A 33 -78.76 39.88 -56.25
N SER A 34 -79.34 41.03 -56.60
CA SER A 34 -78.60 42.15 -57.18
C SER A 34 -77.51 42.71 -56.24
N SER A 35 -77.79 42.77 -54.95
CA SER A 35 -76.77 43.15 -53.94
C SER A 35 -75.63 42.14 -53.85
N PHE A 36 -75.93 40.84 -53.98
CA PHE A 36 -74.90 39.80 -54.01
C PHE A 36 -74.08 39.90 -55.30
N GLU A 37 -74.71 40.06 -56.47
CA GLU A 37 -74.02 40.24 -57.76
C GLU A 37 -73.09 41.46 -57.76
N GLU A 38 -73.51 42.58 -57.18
CA GLU A 38 -72.66 43.76 -57.04
C GLU A 38 -71.46 43.49 -56.11
N ALA A 39 -71.67 42.83 -54.97
CA ALA A 39 -70.60 42.45 -54.06
C ALA A 39 -69.61 41.47 -54.73
N PHE A 40 -70.11 40.51 -55.52
CA PHE A 40 -69.28 39.58 -56.26
C PHE A 40 -68.47 40.27 -57.36
N THR A 41 -69.08 41.18 -58.12
CA THR A 41 -68.36 41.96 -59.15
C THR A 41 -67.20 42.73 -58.54
N ARG A 42 -67.43 43.38 -57.40
CA ARG A 42 -66.38 44.09 -56.64
C ARG A 42 -65.27 43.16 -56.17
N ILE A 43 -65.60 41.92 -55.74
CA ILE A 43 -64.61 40.92 -55.34
C ILE A 43 -63.79 40.45 -56.56
N THR A 44 -64.44 40.16 -57.68
CA THR A 44 -63.80 39.71 -58.92
C THR A 44 -62.87 40.77 -59.50
N GLU A 45 -63.29 42.05 -59.51
CA GLU A 45 -62.45 43.19 -59.92
C GLU A 45 -61.27 43.42 -58.98
N ALA A 46 -61.47 43.35 -57.66
CA ALA A 46 -60.39 43.54 -56.68
C ALA A 46 -59.37 42.40 -56.67
N THR A 47 -59.80 41.17 -57.00
CA THR A 47 -58.93 39.98 -57.07
C THR A 47 -58.34 39.73 -58.44
N GLY A 48 -58.80 40.44 -59.48
CA GLY A 48 -58.30 40.34 -60.86
C GLY A 48 -58.58 38.98 -61.51
N VAL A 49 -59.63 38.28 -61.08
CA VAL A 49 -59.97 36.91 -61.48
C VAL A 49 -61.00 36.94 -62.61
N THR A 50 -60.93 36.01 -63.58
CA THR A 50 -61.83 36.02 -64.75
C THR A 50 -63.05 35.10 -64.57
N ASP A 51 -62.97 34.10 -63.68
CA ASP A 51 -64.01 33.09 -63.42
C ASP A 51 -64.37 32.99 -61.92
N THR A 52 -65.65 32.81 -61.61
CA THR A 52 -66.14 32.73 -60.23
C THR A 52 -65.61 31.50 -59.50
N GLN A 53 -65.36 30.41 -60.22
CA GLN A 53 -64.78 29.19 -59.65
C GLN A 53 -63.32 29.40 -59.23
N GLU A 54 -62.53 30.18 -59.98
CA GLU A 54 -61.14 30.48 -59.64
C GLU A 54 -61.02 31.28 -58.33
N VAL A 55 -61.98 32.17 -58.06
CA VAL A 55 -62.06 32.88 -56.77
C VAL A 55 -62.24 31.88 -55.62
N VAL A 56 -63.19 30.94 -55.77
CA VAL A 56 -63.46 29.89 -54.77
C VAL A 56 -62.22 29.01 -54.54
N ASP A 57 -61.55 28.57 -55.61
CA ASP A 57 -60.36 27.70 -55.50
C ASP A 57 -59.18 28.41 -54.83
N ARG A 58 -58.99 29.72 -55.07
CA ARG A 58 -57.99 30.54 -54.36
C ARG A 58 -58.34 30.71 -52.89
N PHE A 59 -59.60 30.92 -52.54
CA PHE A 59 -60.03 31.01 -51.14
C PHE A 59 -59.85 29.67 -50.41
N LEU A 60 -60.18 28.56 -51.06
CA LEU A 60 -59.98 27.23 -50.49
C LEU A 60 -58.48 26.94 -50.28
N SER A 61 -57.63 27.18 -51.28
CA SER A 61 -56.17 26.99 -51.15
C SER A 61 -55.53 27.93 -50.13
N GLN A 62 -55.99 29.18 -50.02
CA GLN A 62 -55.53 30.12 -48.99
C GLN A 62 -55.97 29.67 -47.59
N ARG A 63 -57.21 29.19 -47.43
CA ARG A 63 -57.68 28.62 -46.17
C ARG A 63 -56.86 27.40 -45.78
N ASP A 64 -56.59 26.49 -46.71
CA ASP A 64 -55.81 25.28 -46.44
C ASP A 64 -54.36 25.65 -46.07
N THR A 65 -53.77 26.65 -46.75
CA THR A 65 -52.45 27.20 -46.41
C THR A 65 -52.45 27.84 -45.01
N HIS A 66 -53.47 28.62 -44.68
CA HIS A 66 -53.63 29.23 -43.36
C HIS A 66 -53.74 28.17 -42.27
N THR A 67 -54.58 27.14 -42.47
CA THR A 67 -54.72 26.01 -41.54
C THR A 67 -53.39 25.29 -41.36
N HIS A 68 -52.64 25.07 -42.43
CA HIS A 68 -51.31 24.44 -42.35
C HIS A 68 -50.31 25.31 -41.58
N LEU A 69 -50.27 26.62 -41.81
CA LEU A 69 -49.40 27.54 -41.08
C LEU A 69 -49.76 27.61 -39.60
N GLU A 70 -51.05 27.61 -39.25
CA GLU A 70 -51.48 27.58 -37.85
C GLU A 70 -51.08 26.26 -37.17
N GLN A 71 -51.20 25.12 -37.87
CA GLN A 71 -50.70 23.84 -37.37
C GLN A 71 -49.19 23.87 -37.15
N MET A 72 -48.41 24.38 -38.11
CA MET A 72 -46.96 24.52 -37.98
C MET A 72 -46.57 25.45 -36.82
N LYS A 73 -47.29 26.54 -36.63
CA LYS A 73 -47.09 27.47 -35.51
C LYS A 73 -47.30 26.76 -34.18
N VAL A 74 -48.42 26.04 -34.03
CA VAL A 74 -48.71 25.26 -32.81
C VAL A 74 -47.64 24.19 -32.56
N GLN A 75 -47.20 23.48 -33.61
CA GLN A 75 -46.13 22.48 -33.50
C GLN A 75 -44.80 23.10 -33.06
N ASN A 76 -44.41 24.24 -33.64
CA ASN A 76 -43.20 24.95 -33.27
C ASN A 76 -43.28 25.50 -31.84
N GLU A 77 -44.45 25.99 -31.40
CA GLU A 77 -44.66 26.44 -30.02
C GLU A 77 -44.51 25.29 -29.02
N LEU A 78 -45.07 24.12 -29.33
CA LEU A 78 -44.90 22.91 -28.51
C LEU A 78 -43.45 22.45 -28.47
N GLU A 79 -42.77 22.41 -29.61
CA GLU A 79 -41.35 22.03 -29.66
C GLU A 79 -40.47 23.02 -28.90
N LEU A 80 -40.74 24.33 -29.01
CA LEU A 80 -40.03 25.36 -28.27
C LEU A 80 -40.22 25.19 -26.76
N GLN A 81 -41.43 24.87 -26.30
CA GLN A 81 -41.68 24.58 -24.88
C GLN A 81 -40.91 23.36 -24.42
N ARG A 82 -40.97 22.26 -25.17
CA ARG A 82 -40.20 21.04 -24.87
C ARG A 82 -38.69 21.32 -24.77
N LEU A 83 -38.12 22.04 -25.74
CA LEU A 83 -36.70 22.37 -25.75
C LEU A 83 -36.32 23.29 -24.58
N LYS A 84 -37.21 24.20 -24.16
CA LYS A 84 -36.99 25.03 -22.97
C LYS A 84 -36.95 24.18 -21.70
N GLU A 85 -37.89 23.27 -21.53
CA GLU A 85 -37.94 22.35 -20.39
C GLU A 85 -36.71 21.43 -20.33
N GLU A 86 -36.30 20.89 -21.49
CA GLU A 86 -35.09 20.07 -21.59
C GLU A 86 -33.84 20.90 -21.24
N ARG A 87 -33.73 22.13 -21.77
CA ARG A 87 -32.64 23.04 -21.43
C ARG A 87 -32.62 23.36 -19.94
N ASP A 88 -33.76 23.65 -19.32
CA ASP A 88 -33.84 23.92 -17.87
C ASP A 88 -33.49 22.69 -17.03
N THR A 89 -33.91 21.49 -17.47
CA THR A 89 -33.56 20.21 -16.84
C THR A 89 -32.05 19.97 -16.87
N VAL A 90 -31.44 20.08 -18.06
CA VAL A 90 -29.99 19.89 -18.24
C VAL A 90 -29.20 20.95 -17.48
N GLN A 91 -29.66 22.20 -17.48
CA GLN A 91 -29.04 23.30 -16.73
C GLN A 91 -29.02 23.02 -15.22
N THR A 92 -30.12 22.49 -14.68
CA THR A 92 -30.22 22.13 -13.26
C THR A 92 -29.26 20.99 -12.92
N GLN A 93 -29.23 19.92 -13.73
CA GLN A 93 -28.30 18.80 -13.56
C GLN A 93 -26.84 19.25 -13.63
N TYR A 94 -26.51 20.19 -14.53
CA TYR A 94 -25.17 20.75 -14.62
C TYR A 94 -24.78 21.54 -13.35
N GLN A 95 -25.69 22.35 -12.82
CA GLN A 95 -25.45 23.09 -11.57
C GLN A 95 -25.25 22.11 -10.41
N ASP A 96 -26.11 21.11 -10.27
CA ASP A 96 -25.99 20.08 -9.24
C ASP A 96 -24.65 19.35 -9.34
N MET A 97 -24.24 18.95 -10.55
CA MET A 97 -22.95 18.30 -10.75
C MET A 97 -21.77 19.22 -10.43
N LYS A 98 -21.84 20.50 -10.83
CA LYS A 98 -20.79 21.49 -10.57
C LYS A 98 -20.59 21.70 -9.07
N TYR A 99 -21.67 21.96 -8.33
CA TYR A 99 -21.58 22.33 -6.92
C TYR A 99 -21.50 21.11 -5.98
N SER A 100 -22.25 20.03 -6.28
CA SER A 100 -22.18 18.78 -5.50
C SER A 100 -20.89 18.01 -5.78
N GLY A 101 -20.43 17.98 -7.04
CA GLY A 101 -19.22 17.29 -7.43
C GLY A 101 -17.97 17.87 -6.77
N GLU A 102 -17.84 19.20 -6.75
CA GLU A 102 -16.72 19.89 -6.11
C GLU A 102 -16.69 19.65 -4.59
N THR A 103 -17.86 19.67 -3.94
CA THR A 103 -17.99 19.39 -2.51
C THR A 103 -17.61 17.93 -2.19
N LYS A 104 -18.11 16.97 -2.98
CA LYS A 104 -17.78 15.54 -2.82
C LYS A 104 -16.30 15.27 -3.05
N LEU A 105 -15.69 15.88 -4.06
CA LEU A 105 -14.27 15.73 -4.35
C LEU A 105 -13.40 16.29 -3.22
N THR A 106 -13.76 17.47 -2.71
CA THR A 106 -13.04 18.10 -1.59
C THR A 106 -13.17 17.26 -0.31
N HIS A 107 -14.37 16.76 -0.02
CA HIS A 107 -14.59 15.86 1.09
C HIS A 107 -13.80 14.56 0.96
N GLY A 108 -13.83 13.93 -0.23
CA GLY A 108 -13.08 12.71 -0.52
C GLY A 108 -11.57 12.90 -0.38
N ARG A 109 -11.04 14.02 -0.87
CA ARG A 109 -9.61 14.37 -0.71
C ARG A 109 -9.23 14.52 0.77
N ARG A 110 -10.07 15.18 1.57
CA ARG A 110 -9.84 15.34 3.01
C ARG A 110 -9.85 14.00 3.75
N VAL A 111 -10.81 13.12 3.45
CA VAL A 111 -10.88 11.79 4.06
C VAL A 111 -9.68 10.94 3.66
N LEU A 112 -9.23 11.03 2.41
CA LEU A 112 -8.03 10.35 1.94
C LEU A 112 -6.77 10.85 2.68
N GLU A 113 -6.62 12.17 2.81
CA GLU A 113 -5.50 12.78 3.54
C GLU A 113 -5.48 12.38 5.02
N GLU A 114 -6.65 12.33 5.66
CA GLU A 114 -6.80 11.84 7.03
C GLU A 114 -6.42 10.36 7.14
N SER A 115 -6.89 9.53 6.21
CA SER A 115 -6.57 8.09 6.17
C SER A 115 -5.07 7.85 5.96
N VAL A 116 -4.43 8.59 5.05
CA VAL A 116 -2.97 8.53 4.84
C VAL A 116 -2.23 8.95 6.11
N SER A 117 -2.67 10.03 6.77
CA SER A 117 -2.07 10.49 8.02
C SER A 117 -2.23 9.48 9.16
N GLN A 118 -3.36 8.77 9.22
CA GLN A 118 -3.60 7.68 10.16
C GLN A 118 -2.68 6.49 9.87
N LEU A 119 -2.58 6.07 8.61
CA LEU A 119 -1.72 4.98 8.18
C LEU A 119 -0.25 5.26 8.56
N GLN A 120 0.25 6.46 8.27
CA GLN A 120 1.63 6.84 8.58
C GLN A 120 1.91 6.79 10.09
N ARG A 121 0.96 7.21 10.94
CA ARG A 121 1.10 7.09 12.40
C ARG A 121 1.14 5.64 12.86
N GLU A 122 0.31 4.78 12.29
CA GLU A 122 0.30 3.36 12.60
C GLU A 122 1.57 2.64 12.13
N GLU A 123 2.11 3.01 10.97
CA GLU A 123 3.40 2.51 10.49
C GLU A 123 4.54 2.89 11.43
N GLN A 124 4.61 4.16 11.85
CA GLN A 124 5.61 4.60 12.82
C GLN A 124 5.49 3.86 14.16
N ARG A 125 4.26 3.64 14.64
CA ARG A 125 3.99 2.88 15.86
C ARG A 125 4.44 1.43 15.74
N ARG A 126 4.16 0.80 14.59
CA ARG A 126 4.59 -0.57 14.28
C ARG A 126 6.12 -0.66 14.24
N ASP A 127 6.78 0.28 13.60
CA ASP A 127 8.23 0.28 13.45
C ASP A 127 8.93 0.49 14.80
N ALA A 128 8.42 1.39 15.64
CA ALA A 128 8.91 1.57 17.01
C ALA A 128 8.71 0.30 17.86
N ALA A 129 7.53 -0.34 17.78
CA ALA A 129 7.27 -1.59 18.48
C ALA A 129 8.21 -2.71 18.00
N LYS A 130 8.47 -2.79 16.70
CA LYS A 130 9.41 -3.75 16.11
C LYS A 130 10.84 -3.53 16.62
N GLU A 131 11.32 -2.29 16.65
CA GLU A 131 12.65 -1.98 17.20
C GLU A 131 12.76 -2.37 18.68
N THR A 132 11.71 -2.12 19.48
CA THR A 132 11.71 -2.55 20.89
C THR A 132 11.75 -4.07 21.03
N LEU A 133 11.02 -4.79 20.18
CA LEU A 133 11.02 -6.25 20.15
C LEU A 133 12.41 -6.78 19.78
N ASP A 134 13.00 -6.28 18.69
CA ASP A 134 14.31 -6.70 18.22
C ASP A 134 15.39 -6.48 19.30
N ARG A 135 15.32 -5.35 20.02
CA ARG A 135 16.21 -5.07 21.16
C ARG A 135 16.02 -6.07 22.30
N ILE A 136 14.78 -6.37 22.69
CA ILE A 136 14.48 -7.32 23.76
C ILE A 136 14.92 -8.73 23.35
N THR A 137 14.64 -9.17 22.13
CA THR A 137 15.07 -10.46 21.60
C THR A 137 16.58 -10.58 21.58
N HIS A 138 17.31 -9.55 21.13
CA HIS A 138 18.77 -9.56 21.17
C HIS A 138 19.32 -9.67 22.60
N THR A 139 18.72 -8.95 23.55
CA THR A 139 19.08 -9.00 24.97
C THR A 139 18.81 -10.39 25.54
N LEU A 140 17.63 -10.96 25.25
CA LEU A 140 17.24 -12.28 25.71
C LEU A 140 18.16 -13.36 25.16
N ASN A 141 18.52 -13.32 23.87
CA ASN A 141 19.47 -14.26 23.28
C ASN A 141 20.86 -14.13 23.92
N THR A 142 21.32 -12.91 24.18
CA THR A 142 22.61 -12.68 24.85
C THR A 142 22.62 -13.27 26.26
N VAL A 143 21.55 -13.07 27.02
CA VAL A 143 21.39 -13.67 28.36
C VAL A 143 21.29 -15.19 28.29
N SER A 144 20.52 -15.72 27.34
CA SER A 144 20.35 -17.17 27.14
C SER A 144 21.70 -17.83 26.88
N ASN A 145 22.48 -17.30 25.93
CA ASN A 145 23.82 -17.80 25.63
C ASN A 145 24.77 -17.67 26.82
N ALA A 146 24.69 -16.56 27.58
CA ALA A 146 25.53 -16.38 28.78
C ALA A 146 25.20 -17.42 29.87
N VAL A 147 23.91 -17.74 30.03
CA VAL A 147 23.44 -18.78 30.96
C VAL A 147 23.88 -20.17 30.50
N GLU A 148 23.76 -20.49 29.20
CA GLU A 148 24.27 -21.74 28.63
C GLU A 148 25.78 -21.89 28.89
N HIS A 149 26.57 -20.85 28.62
CA HIS A 149 28.00 -20.86 28.91
C HIS A 149 28.33 -21.01 30.40
N LEU A 150 27.49 -20.46 31.29
CA LEU A 150 27.64 -20.66 32.72
C LEU A 150 27.36 -22.12 33.10
N CYS A 151 26.29 -22.71 32.57
CA CYS A 151 25.96 -24.12 32.77
C CYS A 151 27.07 -25.05 32.26
N ASP A 152 27.66 -24.76 31.09
CA ASP A 152 28.80 -25.50 30.54
C ASP A 152 29.99 -25.49 31.50
N LYS A 153 30.30 -24.34 32.11
CA LYS A 153 31.40 -24.23 33.10
C LYS A 153 31.12 -25.01 34.38
N LEU A 154 29.85 -25.12 34.76
CA LEU A 154 29.41 -25.81 35.98
C LEU A 154 29.10 -27.30 35.74
N GLN A 155 29.27 -27.82 34.52
CA GLN A 155 28.90 -29.20 34.15
C GLN A 155 29.55 -30.27 35.04
N HIS A 156 30.74 -29.99 35.60
CA HIS A 156 31.51 -30.93 36.42
C HIS A 156 31.01 -31.03 37.87
N ILE A 157 30.16 -30.10 38.31
CA ILE A 157 29.59 -30.09 39.66
C ILE A 157 28.32 -30.94 39.63
N THR A 158 28.41 -32.14 40.23
CA THR A 158 27.28 -33.06 40.30
C THR A 158 26.42 -32.73 41.53
N LEU A 159 25.17 -32.35 41.29
CA LEU A 159 24.18 -32.11 42.33
C LEU A 159 23.80 -33.46 42.96
N GLN A 160 24.00 -33.61 44.28
CA GLN A 160 23.77 -34.87 45.00
C GLN A 160 22.28 -35.29 45.04
N ASP A 161 21.35 -34.37 44.80
CA ASP A 161 19.89 -34.58 44.82
C ASP A 161 19.21 -34.41 43.44
N ALA A 162 19.96 -34.44 42.33
CA ALA A 162 19.32 -34.32 41.02
C ALA A 162 18.56 -35.62 40.69
N PRO A 163 17.23 -35.57 40.47
CA PRO A 163 16.49 -36.74 40.00
C PRO A 163 17.09 -37.16 38.64
N VAL A 164 17.49 -38.42 38.60
CA VAL A 164 18.02 -39.13 37.45
C VAL A 164 17.15 -38.83 36.24
N GLN A 165 17.75 -38.18 35.24
CA GLN A 165 17.16 -37.91 33.93
C GLN A 165 15.89 -37.03 33.96
N ARG A 166 16.09 -35.70 33.98
CA ARG A 166 15.13 -34.86 33.27
C ARG A 166 15.33 -35.16 31.79
N GLU A 167 14.47 -36.01 31.23
CA GLU A 167 14.26 -36.03 29.78
C GLU A 167 14.11 -34.58 29.34
N CYS A 168 15.02 -34.14 28.48
CA CYS A 168 15.12 -32.77 28.03
C CYS A 168 13.88 -32.45 27.22
N VAL A 169 12.82 -31.97 27.89
CA VAL A 169 11.63 -31.45 27.23
C VAL A 169 12.04 -30.13 26.62
N SER A 170 12.48 -30.21 25.36
CA SER A 170 12.75 -29.03 24.55
C SER A 170 11.47 -28.18 24.46
N PRO A 171 11.55 -26.84 24.64
CA PRO A 171 12.75 -26.06 24.96
C PRO A 171 12.97 -25.91 26.48
N VAL A 172 14.19 -26.19 26.94
CA VAL A 172 14.59 -25.92 28.33
C VAL A 172 14.54 -24.41 28.56
N SER A 173 13.76 -23.99 29.55
CA SER A 173 13.66 -22.57 29.89
C SER A 173 15.00 -22.06 30.44
N VAL A 174 15.45 -20.88 30.00
CA VAL A 174 16.64 -20.18 30.53
C VAL A 174 16.55 -20.03 32.05
N VAL A 175 15.33 -19.89 32.59
CA VAL A 175 15.08 -19.81 34.03
C VAL A 175 15.42 -21.12 34.74
N ASP A 176 15.14 -22.27 34.12
CA ASP A 176 15.47 -23.57 34.69
C ASP A 176 16.99 -23.81 34.67
N LEU A 177 17.68 -23.39 33.60
CA LEU A 177 19.14 -23.42 33.51
C LEU A 177 19.79 -22.53 34.59
N LEU A 178 19.26 -21.31 34.79
CA LEU A 178 19.70 -20.40 35.85
C LEU A 178 19.53 -21.03 37.24
N ARG A 179 18.39 -21.69 37.49
CA ARG A 179 18.14 -22.36 38.77
C ARG A 179 19.11 -23.52 39.00
N GLU A 180 19.44 -24.27 37.96
CA GLU A 180 20.45 -25.33 38.07
C GLU A 180 21.85 -24.75 38.34
N ALA A 181 22.22 -23.67 37.64
CA ALA A 181 23.47 -22.97 37.87
C ALA A 181 23.57 -22.43 39.31
N GLU A 182 22.49 -21.86 39.85
CA GLU A 182 22.40 -21.39 41.24
C GLU A 182 22.70 -22.52 42.23
N LEU A 183 22.02 -23.66 42.11
CA LEU A 183 22.23 -24.80 43.02
C LEU A 183 23.69 -25.31 42.97
N LYS A 184 24.28 -25.39 41.78
CA LYS A 184 25.67 -25.83 41.61
C LYS A 184 26.66 -24.83 42.22
N LEU A 185 26.40 -23.53 42.06
CA LEU A 185 27.21 -22.47 42.66
C LEU A 185 27.11 -22.46 44.19
N MET A 186 25.92 -22.70 44.75
CA MET A 186 25.74 -22.83 46.20
C MET A 186 26.54 -24.03 46.75
N GLN A 187 26.46 -25.19 46.08
CA GLN A 187 27.24 -26.36 46.48
C GLN A 187 28.76 -26.11 46.41
N LEU A 188 29.22 -25.37 45.39
CA LEU A 188 30.62 -24.95 45.28
C LEU A 188 31.00 -24.00 46.43
N GLN A 189 30.14 -23.05 46.76
CA GLN A 189 30.36 -22.09 47.84
C GLN A 189 30.50 -22.80 49.19
N ASP A 190 29.62 -23.76 49.48
CA ASP A 190 29.69 -24.57 50.70
C ASP A 190 30.97 -25.40 50.77
N GLY A 191 31.40 -25.99 49.64
CA GLY A 191 32.66 -26.75 49.56
C GLY A 191 33.93 -25.91 49.74
N LEU A 192 33.84 -24.62 49.43
CA LEU A 192 34.92 -23.64 49.62
C LEU A 192 34.86 -22.93 50.98
N GLN A 193 33.75 -23.06 51.71
CA GLN A 193 33.56 -22.38 52.99
C GLN A 193 34.60 -22.86 54.01
N GLY A 194 35.36 -21.92 54.57
CA GLY A 194 36.43 -22.22 55.54
C GLY A 194 37.78 -22.60 54.94
N ARG A 195 37.92 -22.64 53.61
CA ARG A 195 39.22 -22.77 52.94
C ARG A 195 39.77 -21.39 52.56
N ASP A 196 41.07 -21.17 52.77
CA ASP A 196 41.73 -20.00 52.22
C ASP A 196 42.01 -20.22 50.73
N ILE A 197 41.34 -19.42 49.90
CA ILE A 197 41.43 -19.48 48.44
C ILE A 197 42.88 -19.25 47.99
N HIS A 198 43.62 -18.37 48.66
CA HIS A 198 45.01 -18.08 48.27
C HIS A 198 45.94 -19.26 48.56
N THR A 199 45.72 -19.97 49.66
CA THR A 199 46.44 -21.21 49.97
C THR A 199 46.07 -22.32 48.98
N LEU A 200 44.78 -22.49 48.65
CA LEU A 200 44.33 -23.48 47.67
C LEU A 200 44.89 -23.20 46.27
N MET A 201 44.91 -21.94 45.83
CA MET A 201 45.51 -21.55 44.55
C MET A 201 47.00 -21.85 44.50
N LYS A 202 47.72 -21.66 45.62
CA LYS A 202 49.14 -22.00 45.73
C LYS A 202 49.36 -23.51 45.68
N GLU A 203 48.53 -24.30 46.35
CA GLU A 203 48.56 -25.78 46.27
C GLU A 203 48.27 -26.26 44.83
N MET A 204 47.42 -25.56 44.08
CA MET A 204 47.15 -25.87 42.67
C MET A 204 48.35 -25.62 41.74
N GLU A 205 49.29 -24.76 42.13
CA GLU A 205 50.55 -24.50 41.40
C GLU A 205 51.63 -25.55 41.72
N GLU A 206 51.43 -26.38 42.75
CA GLU A 206 52.39 -27.40 43.15
C GLU A 206 52.35 -28.60 42.18
N GLN A 207 53.54 -29.11 41.84
CA GLN A 207 53.70 -30.23 40.90
C GLN A 207 53.00 -31.51 41.37
N GLU A 208 52.88 -31.72 42.69
CA GLU A 208 52.19 -32.87 43.27
C GLU A 208 50.68 -32.84 42.97
N PHE A 209 50.08 -31.64 42.96
CA PHE A 209 48.68 -31.46 42.57
C PHE A 209 48.50 -31.81 41.08
N HIS A 210 49.38 -31.33 40.20
CA HIS A 210 49.35 -31.66 38.78
C HIS A 210 49.50 -33.17 38.51
N ALA A 211 50.41 -33.85 39.20
CA ALA A 211 50.57 -35.30 39.10
C ALA A 211 49.33 -36.06 39.60
N SER A 212 48.67 -35.56 40.65
CA SER A 212 47.42 -36.16 41.17
C SER A 212 46.22 -35.98 40.22
N ILE A 213 46.22 -34.90 39.43
CA ILE A 213 45.20 -34.61 38.42
C ILE A 213 45.46 -35.40 37.14
N GLU A 214 46.71 -35.73 36.82
CA GLU A 214 47.08 -36.50 35.63
C GLU A 214 46.36 -37.85 35.57
N GLY A 215 46.18 -38.52 36.70
CA GLY A 215 45.42 -39.77 36.82
C GLY A 215 43.88 -39.62 36.78
N LYS A 216 43.34 -38.40 36.75
CA LYS A 216 41.90 -38.11 36.71
C LYS A 216 41.45 -37.43 35.41
N LEU A 217 42.35 -37.34 34.42
CA LEU A 217 42.04 -36.73 33.13
C LEU A 217 41.18 -37.67 32.28
N PRO A 218 40.18 -37.15 31.52
CA PRO A 218 39.38 -37.95 30.61
C PRO A 218 40.20 -38.60 29.49
N ASP A 219 39.75 -39.75 28.99
CA ASP A 219 40.45 -40.57 27.98
C ASP A 219 40.74 -39.83 26.66
N TYR A 220 40.01 -38.76 26.35
CA TYR A 220 40.19 -37.92 25.16
C TYR A 220 41.13 -36.73 25.36
N ASN A 221 41.87 -36.69 26.47
CA ASN A 221 42.82 -35.62 26.74
C ASN A 221 43.94 -35.57 25.68
N THR A 222 44.09 -34.42 25.02
CA THR A 222 45.07 -34.17 23.95
C THR A 222 46.36 -33.49 24.44
N ARG A 223 46.55 -33.41 25.77
CA ARG A 223 47.77 -32.83 26.36
C ARG A 223 48.98 -33.67 25.97
N ILE A 224 49.91 -33.05 25.27
CA ILE A 224 51.17 -33.68 24.84
C ILE A 224 52.03 -33.88 26.09
N THR A 225 52.28 -35.15 26.47
CA THR A 225 53.29 -35.50 27.46
C THR A 225 54.65 -35.19 26.87
N LEU A 226 55.26 -34.09 27.32
CA LEU A 226 56.65 -33.82 27.01
C LEU A 226 57.49 -34.81 27.81
N PRO A 227 58.44 -35.55 27.17
CA PRO A 227 59.35 -36.40 27.92
C PRO A 227 60.02 -35.57 29.01
N ASP A 228 60.06 -36.10 30.23
CA ASP A 228 60.85 -35.51 31.31
C ASP A 228 62.27 -35.33 30.78
N ASN A 229 62.64 -34.09 30.47
CA ASN A 229 64.02 -33.74 30.23
C ASN A 229 64.73 -33.92 31.58
N GLN A 230 65.13 -35.15 31.87
CA GLN A 230 66.26 -35.42 32.74
C GLN A 230 67.34 -34.46 32.26
N ARG A 231 67.71 -33.53 33.15
CA ARG A 231 68.73 -32.50 32.91
C ARG A 231 69.89 -33.15 32.15
N ALA A 232 69.99 -32.85 30.85
CA ALA A 232 71.09 -33.33 30.05
C ALA A 232 72.38 -32.78 30.68
N GLY A 233 73.23 -33.69 31.13
CA GLY A 233 74.61 -33.38 31.47
C GLY A 233 75.30 -32.77 30.25
N PRO A 234 76.30 -31.90 30.44
CA PRO A 234 76.95 -31.25 29.32
C PRO A 234 77.81 -32.29 28.58
N PHE A 235 77.73 -32.26 27.25
CA PHE A 235 78.49 -33.05 26.28
C PHE A 235 78.01 -34.48 26.02
N GLU A 236 77.15 -34.62 25.00
CA GLU A 236 77.40 -35.53 23.87
C GLU A 236 76.84 -34.87 22.60
N GLU A 237 77.72 -34.27 21.79
CA GLU A 237 77.44 -34.02 20.38
C GLU A 237 77.57 -35.36 19.65
N GLU A 238 76.48 -36.14 19.63
CA GLU A 238 76.39 -37.31 18.77
C GLU A 238 75.82 -36.88 17.42
N ASP A 239 76.67 -37.05 16.41
CA ASP A 239 76.45 -36.90 14.98
C ASP A 239 75.29 -37.80 14.53
N SER A 240 74.06 -37.30 14.70
CA SER A 240 72.83 -38.00 14.34
C SER A 240 72.52 -37.81 12.86
N GLY A 241 72.98 -38.77 12.06
CA GLY A 241 72.24 -39.36 10.94
C GLY A 241 71.54 -38.39 9.99
N ASP A 242 72.25 -38.06 8.92
CA ASP A 242 71.76 -37.52 7.65
C ASP A 242 70.70 -38.46 7.01
N ASP A 243 69.46 -38.41 7.52
CA ASP A 243 68.27 -39.02 6.89
C ASP A 243 67.00 -38.22 7.21
N ASP A 244 66.99 -36.94 6.85
CA ASP A 244 65.75 -36.17 6.68
C ASP A 244 65.62 -35.84 5.19
N GLY A 245 64.91 -36.73 4.48
CA GLY A 245 64.51 -36.52 3.10
C GLY A 245 63.72 -35.21 2.95
N ASP A 246 64.22 -34.34 2.06
CA ASP A 246 63.52 -33.27 1.33
C ASP A 246 62.63 -32.28 2.12
N VAL A 247 62.71 -32.22 3.45
CA VAL A 247 62.01 -31.21 4.26
C VAL A 247 62.98 -30.10 4.66
N ILE A 248 62.81 -28.92 4.04
CA ILE A 248 63.58 -27.73 4.41
C ILE A 248 63.26 -27.36 5.87
N THR A 249 64.16 -27.69 6.78
CA THR A 249 64.04 -27.32 8.19
C THR A 249 64.01 -25.79 8.35
N ARG A 250 63.25 -25.33 9.36
CA ARG A 250 63.11 -23.90 9.70
C ARG A 250 64.46 -23.19 9.85
N THR A 251 65.46 -23.90 10.34
CA THR A 251 66.85 -23.45 10.49
C THR A 251 67.53 -23.24 9.14
N SER A 252 67.39 -24.17 8.20
CA SER A 252 67.87 -24.03 6.81
C SER A 252 67.22 -22.86 6.09
N LEU A 253 65.90 -22.69 6.23
CA LEU A 253 65.17 -21.57 5.61
C LEU A 253 65.59 -20.21 6.20
N LYS A 254 65.82 -20.14 7.52
CA LYS A 254 66.36 -18.94 8.18
C LYS A 254 67.77 -18.61 7.69
N ARG A 255 68.64 -19.62 7.56
CA ARG A 255 70.02 -19.45 7.10
C ARG A 255 70.06 -18.94 5.65
N GLN A 256 69.24 -19.51 4.78
CA GLN A 256 69.10 -19.06 3.38
C GLN A 256 68.55 -17.64 3.30
N SER A 257 67.55 -17.29 4.12
CA SER A 257 66.98 -15.94 4.18
C SER A 257 68.01 -14.90 4.64
N GLN A 258 68.82 -15.24 5.65
CA GLN A 258 69.89 -14.35 6.13
C GLN A 258 70.96 -14.12 5.06
N LEU A 259 71.37 -15.16 4.33
CA LEU A 259 72.31 -15.04 3.22
C LEU A 259 71.81 -14.10 2.12
N ILE A 260 70.52 -14.14 1.79
CA ILE A 260 69.90 -13.24 0.81
C ILE A 260 69.94 -11.78 1.29
N ILE A 261 69.66 -11.54 2.58
CA ILE A 261 69.73 -10.21 3.18
C ILE A 261 71.16 -9.67 3.17
N ASP A 262 72.13 -10.49 3.54
CA ASP A 262 73.55 -10.12 3.59
C ASP A 262 74.11 -9.81 2.19
N LEU A 263 73.69 -10.56 1.16
CA LEU A 263 74.06 -10.30 -0.24
C LEU A 263 73.46 -8.99 -0.76
N LYS A 264 72.22 -8.65 -0.39
CA LYS A 264 71.54 -7.42 -0.81
C LYS A 264 72.03 -6.17 -0.06
N THR A 265 72.43 -6.31 1.20
CA THR A 265 72.93 -5.19 2.01
C THR A 265 74.36 -4.78 1.63
N LYS A 266 75.22 -5.72 1.22
CA LYS A 266 76.61 -5.41 0.80
C LYS A 266 76.73 -4.57 -0.48
N ARG A 267 75.69 -4.47 -1.31
CA ARG A 267 75.75 -3.77 -2.62
C ARG A 267 75.44 -2.26 -2.56
N LYS A 268 75.11 -1.69 -1.40
CA LYS A 268 74.70 -0.27 -1.26
C LYS A 268 75.78 0.72 -0.80
N ILE A 269 77.04 0.29 -0.64
CA ILE A 269 78.16 1.19 -0.26
C ILE A 269 79.15 1.34 -1.42
N ARG A 270 78.74 1.96 -2.53
CA ARG A 270 79.69 2.64 -3.44
C ARG A 270 79.06 3.90 -4.02
N LEU A 271 79.86 4.97 -3.94
CA LEU A 271 79.75 6.29 -4.61
C LEU A 271 79.02 7.41 -3.84
N ARG A 272 79.77 8.07 -2.95
CA ARG A 272 79.80 9.54 -2.97
C ARG A 272 81.24 10.04 -3.04
N LYS A 273 81.54 10.68 -4.18
CA LYS A 273 82.81 11.29 -4.59
C LYS A 273 83.34 12.28 -3.54
N LYS A 274 84.65 12.18 -3.25
CA LYS A 274 85.50 13.27 -2.77
C LYS A 274 85.24 14.53 -3.62
N LYS A 275 84.98 15.67 -2.97
CA LYS A 275 85.44 16.96 -3.46
C LYS A 275 86.44 17.54 -2.46
N SER A 276 87.59 17.88 -3.02
CA SER A 276 88.79 18.41 -2.38
C SER A 276 88.64 19.89 -2.03
N LYS A 277 89.41 20.26 -1.00
CA LYS A 277 89.85 21.59 -0.56
C LYS A 277 89.91 22.66 -1.66
N LEU A 278 89.42 23.86 -1.36
CA LEU A 278 90.24 25.00 -0.91
C LEU A 278 89.36 25.96 -0.10
#